data_AF-A0A6V7KB59-F1
#
_entry.id   AF-A0A6V7KB59-F1
#
_cell.length_a   1.000
_cell.length_b   1.000
_cell.length_c   1.000
_cell.angle_alpha   90.00
_cell.angle_beta   90.00
_cell.angle_gamma   90.00
#
_symmetry.space_group_name_H-M   'P 1'
#
loop_
_entity.id
_entity.type
_entity.pdbx_description
1 polymer ?
#
loop_
_entity_poly.entity_id
_entity_poly.type
_entity_poly.pdbx_seq_one_letter_code
_entity_poly.pdbx_strand_id
1 'polypeptide(L)'
;MARSGAQKLSKLRELMTLVPTPSRKGIQAIFVASEDAHLSEYITDHDKRREFISGFKGSLGTAIITQNKAALWTDGRYFMQAEKELDPPDSWQLMKKGIPGTPSEEDWLVAELPENSTVGADPNLLSYSTWMQLHLALSTAGHNLLALEENLIDKMWAEDQPALSLNPIVPQLLKYTGRKAGEKIQECREEMKKHKAGAMVITNLDEIAYMLNLRGSDIPYNPVFFAYLIITPSNVHLFVDQSRLTLAAQAQLVQEEVSLTIHPYENVKSFLGNLTRQTEFSTLGEQVWIHNDANFALHSSCGDAKRHVTVTPPRLMKIVKNEVEIENMKNAHIRDAAALVKYFAWLEEKVQNKEK
;
A
#
# COMPACT_ATOMS: atom_id res chain seq x y z
N MET A 1 9.40 -26.93 -9.17
CA MET A 1 8.44 -26.86 -10.30
C MET A 1 7.34 -25.90 -9.89
N ALA A 2 7.06 -24.87 -10.69
CA ALA A 2 5.96 -23.95 -10.38
C ALA A 2 4.65 -24.74 -10.24
N ARG A 3 3.93 -24.56 -9.12
CA ARG A 3 2.61 -25.17 -8.93
C ARG A 3 1.65 -24.64 -9.99
N SER A 4 0.83 -25.50 -10.61
CA SER A 4 -0.20 -25.03 -11.54
C SER A 4 -1.25 -24.20 -10.82
N GLY A 5 -1.96 -23.30 -11.52
CA GLY A 5 -3.04 -22.50 -10.92
C GLY A 5 -4.08 -23.36 -10.18
N ALA A 6 -4.43 -24.52 -10.73
CA ALA A 6 -5.37 -25.46 -10.09
C ALA A 6 -4.85 -25.98 -8.74
N GLN A 7 -3.56 -26.31 -8.67
CA GLN A 7 -2.92 -26.74 -7.42
C GLN A 7 -2.87 -25.60 -6.39
N LYS A 8 -2.62 -24.36 -6.83
CA LYS A 8 -2.64 -23.19 -5.96
C LYS A 8 -4.04 -22.95 -5.37
N LEU A 9 -5.09 -22.96 -6.18
CA LEU A 9 -6.47 -22.82 -5.70
C LEU A 9 -6.87 -23.95 -4.73
N SER A 10 -6.53 -25.20 -5.05
CA SER A 10 -6.79 -26.34 -4.15
C SER A 10 -6.09 -26.15 -2.81
N LYS A 11 -4.80 -25.76 -2.84
CA LYS A 11 -4.02 -25.58 -1.62
C LYS A 11 -4.53 -24.41 -0.78
N LEU A 12 -4.90 -23.31 -1.42
CA LEU A 12 -5.49 -22.16 -0.73
C LEU A 12 -6.80 -22.55 -0.02
N ARG A 13 -7.67 -23.30 -0.69
CA ARG A 13 -8.94 -23.78 -0.09
C ARG A 13 -8.70 -24.71 1.10
N GLU A 14 -7.70 -25.59 1.05
CA GLU A 14 -7.29 -26.38 2.22
C GLU A 14 -6.90 -25.46 3.38
N LEU A 15 -6.04 -24.46 3.14
CA LEU A 15 -5.62 -23.50 4.17
C LEU A 15 -6.80 -22.71 4.75
N MET A 16 -7.77 -22.32 3.91
CA MET A 16 -8.99 -21.63 4.36
C MET A 16 -9.80 -22.46 5.38
N THR A 17 -9.82 -23.79 5.26
CA THR A 17 -10.51 -24.65 6.24
C THR A 17 -9.82 -24.71 7.60
N LEU A 18 -8.51 -24.43 7.63
CA LEU A 18 -7.68 -24.48 8.83
C LEU A 18 -7.65 -23.15 9.60
N VAL A 19 -8.19 -22.07 9.03
CA VAL A 19 -8.25 -20.76 9.70
C VAL A 19 -9.12 -20.88 10.97
N PRO A 20 -8.62 -20.53 12.15
CA PRO A 20 -9.43 -20.52 13.36
C PRO A 20 -10.58 -19.53 13.23
N THR A 21 -11.82 -20.01 13.36
CA THR A 21 -13.03 -19.18 13.39
C THR A 21 -13.90 -19.56 14.58
N PRO A 22 -14.76 -18.66 15.09
CA PRO A 22 -15.68 -18.99 16.17
C PRO A 22 -16.59 -20.18 15.86
N SER A 23 -16.93 -20.38 14.58
CA SER A 23 -17.75 -21.50 14.11
C SER A 23 -16.98 -22.82 13.90
N ARG A 24 -15.63 -22.80 14.03
CA ARG A 24 -14.71 -23.92 13.77
C ARG A 24 -14.80 -24.55 12.36
N LYS A 25 -15.33 -23.81 11.38
CA LYS A 25 -15.51 -24.27 9.99
C LYS A 25 -14.51 -23.65 9.00
N GLY A 26 -13.50 -22.94 9.48
CA GLY A 26 -12.63 -22.14 8.62
C GLY A 26 -13.35 -20.93 8.01
N ILE A 27 -12.69 -20.27 7.06
CA ILE A 27 -13.27 -19.18 6.26
C ILE A 27 -13.87 -19.73 4.95
N GLN A 28 -14.95 -19.13 4.48
CA GLN A 28 -15.69 -19.54 3.28
C GLN A 28 -15.28 -18.75 2.04
N ALA A 29 -14.69 -17.57 2.22
CA ALA A 29 -14.01 -16.81 1.17
C ALA A 29 -12.74 -16.14 1.70
N ILE A 30 -11.82 -15.84 0.79
CA ILE A 30 -10.68 -14.96 1.04
C ILE A 30 -10.65 -13.83 0.01
N PHE A 31 -10.42 -12.62 0.48
CA PHE A 31 -10.26 -11.42 -0.32
C PHE A 31 -8.76 -11.12 -0.50
N VAL A 32 -8.31 -11.05 -1.75
CA VAL A 32 -6.90 -10.83 -2.12
C VAL A 32 -6.81 -9.55 -2.95
N ALA A 33 -6.32 -8.49 -2.31
CA ALA A 33 -6.08 -7.18 -2.91
C ALA A 33 -4.80 -7.19 -3.79
N SER A 34 -4.63 -6.17 -4.63
CA SER A 34 -3.39 -5.97 -5.41
C SER A 34 -2.34 -5.19 -4.65
N GLU A 35 -2.77 -4.45 -3.64
CA GLU A 35 -2.02 -3.46 -2.89
C GLU A 35 -1.01 -4.11 -1.94
N ASP A 36 0.04 -3.35 -1.62
CA ASP A 36 0.98 -3.66 -0.54
C ASP A 36 0.51 -3.03 0.80
N ALA A 37 1.33 -3.12 1.85
CA ALA A 37 0.98 -2.56 3.17
C ALA A 37 0.84 -1.02 3.19
N HIS A 38 1.33 -0.33 2.17
CA HIS A 38 1.29 1.13 2.01
C HIS A 38 0.26 1.58 0.97
N LEU A 39 -0.50 0.63 0.41
CA LEU A 39 -1.46 0.83 -0.68
C LEU A 39 -0.83 1.47 -1.91
N SER A 40 0.38 1.02 -2.27
CA SER A 40 1.09 1.46 -3.47
C SER A 40 0.35 1.02 -4.74
N GLU A 41 0.31 1.89 -5.76
CA GLU A 41 -0.27 1.56 -7.08
C GLU A 41 0.59 0.54 -7.85
N TYR A 42 1.91 0.74 -7.82
CA TYR A 42 2.89 -0.23 -8.29
C TYR A 42 3.49 -0.93 -7.09
N ILE A 43 3.64 -2.24 -7.18
CA ILE A 43 4.10 -3.08 -6.08
C ILE A 43 5.36 -3.85 -6.47
N THR A 44 6.04 -4.40 -5.46
CA THR A 44 7.22 -5.24 -5.68
C THR A 44 6.82 -6.66 -6.10
N ASP A 45 7.78 -7.42 -6.65
CA ASP A 45 7.53 -8.83 -6.99
C ASP A 45 7.16 -9.68 -5.77
N HIS A 46 7.63 -9.30 -4.58
CA HIS A 46 7.27 -9.92 -3.31
C HIS A 46 5.76 -9.77 -3.02
N ASP A 47 5.20 -8.62 -3.34
CA ASP A 47 3.81 -8.26 -2.99
C ASP A 47 2.79 -8.71 -4.04
N LYS A 48 3.23 -9.32 -5.15
CA LYS A 48 2.39 -9.77 -6.28
C LYS A 48 1.53 -11.01 -5.96
N ARG A 49 0.91 -11.04 -4.78
CA ARG A 49 0.08 -12.14 -4.26
C ARG A 49 -1.07 -12.48 -5.21
N ARG A 50 -1.75 -11.45 -5.74
CA ARG A 50 -2.83 -11.63 -6.72
C ARG A 50 -2.32 -12.25 -8.03
N GLU A 51 -1.19 -11.80 -8.56
CA GLU A 51 -0.56 -12.43 -9.72
C GLU A 51 -0.15 -13.87 -9.42
N PHE A 52 0.43 -14.13 -8.25
CA PHE A 52 0.82 -15.49 -7.85
C PHE A 52 -0.37 -16.44 -7.81
N ILE A 53 -1.50 -16.06 -7.22
CA ILE A 53 -2.67 -16.94 -7.10
C ILE A 53 -3.45 -17.08 -8.42
N SER A 54 -3.51 -16.03 -9.23
CA SER A 54 -4.41 -15.98 -10.41
C SER A 54 -3.71 -16.04 -11.76
N GLY A 55 -2.41 -15.78 -11.85
CA GLY A 55 -1.66 -15.59 -13.10
C GLY A 55 -1.81 -14.19 -13.72
N PHE A 56 -2.79 -13.41 -13.30
CA PHE A 56 -3.08 -12.09 -13.87
C PHE A 56 -2.07 -11.02 -13.43
N LYS A 57 -1.46 -10.32 -14.40
CA LYS A 57 -0.32 -9.40 -14.23
C LYS A 57 -0.67 -7.91 -14.35
N GLY A 58 -1.94 -7.55 -14.56
CA GLY A 58 -2.36 -6.15 -14.65
C GLY A 58 -2.09 -5.39 -13.36
N SER A 59 -1.92 -4.06 -13.38
CA SER A 59 -1.59 -3.32 -12.15
C SER A 59 -2.78 -3.20 -11.19
N LEU A 60 -4.02 -3.32 -11.67
CA LEU A 60 -5.22 -3.23 -10.84
C LEU A 60 -6.05 -4.51 -10.89
N GLY A 61 -6.44 -5.01 -9.72
CA GLY A 61 -7.51 -6.00 -9.62
C GLY A 61 -7.71 -6.55 -8.22
N THR A 62 -8.80 -7.30 -8.04
CA THR A 62 -9.12 -7.94 -6.76
C THR A 62 -9.51 -9.38 -7.04
N ALA A 63 -8.83 -10.32 -6.40
CA ALA A 63 -9.17 -11.73 -6.48
C ALA A 63 -9.98 -12.14 -5.24
N ILE A 64 -11.12 -12.78 -5.44
CA ILE A 64 -11.94 -13.36 -4.37
C ILE A 64 -12.07 -14.84 -4.63
N ILE A 65 -11.64 -15.66 -3.68
CA ILE A 65 -11.66 -17.12 -3.79
C ILE A 65 -12.59 -17.65 -2.71
N THR A 66 -13.60 -18.40 -3.12
CA THR A 66 -14.48 -19.16 -2.22
C THR A 66 -14.07 -20.64 -2.21
N GLN A 67 -14.78 -21.44 -1.43
CA GLN A 67 -14.57 -22.90 -1.40
C GLN A 67 -14.79 -23.58 -2.77
N ASN A 68 -15.54 -22.97 -3.68
CA ASN A 68 -15.91 -23.56 -4.97
C ASN A 68 -15.70 -22.65 -6.20
N LYS A 69 -15.63 -21.33 -6.02
CA LYS A 69 -15.45 -20.35 -7.10
C LYS A 69 -14.19 -19.52 -6.89
N ALA A 70 -13.69 -18.92 -7.96
CA ALA A 70 -12.69 -17.87 -7.91
C ALA A 70 -13.11 -16.78 -8.91
N ALA A 71 -13.07 -15.53 -8.50
CA ALA A 71 -13.45 -14.40 -9.32
C ALA A 71 -12.38 -13.31 -9.24
N LEU A 72 -12.17 -12.60 -10.34
CA LEU A 72 -11.20 -11.51 -10.43
C LEU A 72 -11.85 -10.26 -11.01
N TRP A 73 -11.88 -9.18 -10.22
CA TRP A 73 -12.31 -7.86 -10.66
C TRP A 73 -11.12 -7.10 -11.22
N THR A 74 -11.32 -6.44 -12.35
CA THR A 74 -10.38 -5.45 -12.90
C THR A 74 -11.15 -4.46 -13.77
N ASP A 75 -10.51 -3.39 -14.25
CA ASP A 75 -11.12 -2.37 -15.09
C ASP A 75 -10.85 -2.58 -16.59
N GLY A 76 -11.45 -1.72 -17.43
CA GLY A 76 -11.42 -1.83 -18.89
C GLY A 76 -10.04 -1.85 -19.53
N ARG A 77 -8.99 -1.39 -18.85
CA ARG A 77 -7.59 -1.49 -19.33
C ARG A 77 -7.14 -2.94 -19.47
N TYR A 78 -7.71 -3.85 -18.66
CA TYR A 78 -7.16 -5.19 -18.45
C TYR A 78 -8.08 -6.34 -18.84
N PHE A 79 -9.29 -6.11 -19.37
CA PHE A 79 -10.22 -7.21 -19.68
C PHE A 79 -9.61 -8.28 -20.60
N MET A 80 -9.03 -7.87 -21.74
CA MET A 80 -8.40 -8.80 -22.68
C MET A 80 -7.13 -9.44 -22.12
N GLN A 81 -6.43 -8.77 -21.21
CA GLN A 81 -5.25 -9.31 -20.56
C GLN A 81 -5.65 -10.39 -19.56
N ALA A 82 -6.66 -10.13 -18.73
CA ALA A 82 -7.18 -11.09 -17.75
C ALA A 82 -7.69 -12.36 -18.42
N GLU A 83 -8.46 -12.25 -19.52
CA GLU A 83 -8.93 -13.42 -20.28
C GLU A 83 -7.79 -14.33 -20.78
N LYS A 84 -6.59 -13.78 -20.99
CA LYS A 84 -5.42 -14.53 -21.48
C LYS A 84 -4.50 -15.06 -20.37
N GLU A 85 -4.46 -14.37 -19.22
CA GLU A 85 -3.48 -14.62 -18.18
C GLU A 85 -4.02 -15.41 -16.98
N LEU A 86 -5.35 -15.47 -16.79
CA LEU A 86 -5.95 -16.22 -15.69
C LEU A 86 -5.59 -17.72 -15.77
N ASP A 87 -5.08 -18.27 -14.66
CA ASP A 87 -4.61 -19.64 -14.56
C ASP A 87 -5.27 -20.40 -13.39
N PRO A 88 -6.00 -21.51 -13.65
CA PRO A 88 -6.41 -21.98 -14.97
C PRO A 88 -7.62 -21.17 -15.47
N PRO A 89 -7.76 -20.90 -16.77
CA PRO A 89 -8.77 -19.97 -17.29
C PRO A 89 -10.20 -20.37 -16.92
N ASP A 90 -10.51 -21.68 -16.90
CA ASP A 90 -11.86 -22.18 -16.60
C ASP A 90 -12.25 -22.13 -15.11
N SER A 91 -11.30 -21.87 -14.20
CA SER A 91 -11.58 -21.75 -12.76
C SER A 91 -11.82 -20.32 -12.29
N TRP A 92 -11.57 -19.32 -13.15
CA TRP A 92 -11.68 -17.91 -12.80
C TRP A 92 -12.82 -17.23 -13.56
N GLN A 93 -13.71 -16.58 -12.82
CA GLN A 93 -14.71 -15.68 -13.37
C GLN A 93 -14.13 -14.26 -13.46
N LEU A 94 -13.96 -13.73 -14.68
CA LEU A 94 -13.60 -12.34 -14.88
C LEU A 94 -14.80 -11.42 -14.61
N MET A 95 -14.63 -10.50 -13.67
CA MET A 95 -15.61 -9.49 -13.29
C MET A 95 -15.19 -8.13 -13.86
N LYS A 96 -15.94 -7.65 -14.85
CA LYS A 96 -15.58 -6.47 -15.65
C LYS A 96 -16.04 -5.17 -14.98
N LYS A 97 -15.25 -4.65 -14.02
CA LYS A 97 -15.59 -3.45 -13.23
C LYS A 97 -15.91 -2.26 -14.13
N GLY A 98 -16.99 -1.54 -13.80
CA GLY A 98 -17.49 -0.41 -14.59
C GLY A 98 -18.42 -0.78 -15.75
N ILE A 99 -18.62 -2.07 -16.04
CA ILE A 99 -19.65 -2.54 -16.99
C ILE A 99 -20.98 -2.71 -16.25
N PRO A 100 -22.10 -2.13 -16.75
CA PRO A 100 -23.43 -2.32 -16.18
C PRO A 100 -23.77 -3.80 -15.98
N GLY A 101 -24.32 -4.14 -14.81
CA GLY A 101 -24.68 -5.51 -14.44
C GLY A 101 -23.56 -6.33 -13.81
N THR A 102 -22.32 -5.83 -13.77
CA THR A 102 -21.25 -6.47 -12.99
C THR A 102 -21.45 -6.14 -11.50
N PRO A 103 -21.61 -7.14 -10.61
CA PRO A 103 -21.77 -6.89 -9.18
C PRO A 103 -20.48 -6.30 -8.58
N SER A 104 -20.61 -5.53 -7.50
CA SER A 104 -19.45 -5.18 -6.69
C SER A 104 -18.87 -6.42 -6.02
N GLU A 105 -17.65 -6.29 -5.50
CA GLU A 105 -16.97 -7.30 -4.72
C GLU A 105 -17.81 -7.76 -3.51
N GLU A 106 -18.44 -6.82 -2.81
CA GLU A 106 -19.31 -7.07 -1.66
C GLU A 106 -20.63 -7.74 -2.05
N ASP A 107 -21.31 -7.23 -3.07
CA ASP A 107 -22.59 -7.76 -3.54
C ASP A 107 -22.43 -9.21 -4.03
N TRP A 108 -21.33 -9.51 -4.72
CA TRP A 108 -21.02 -10.86 -5.17
C TRP A 108 -20.76 -11.80 -3.98
N LEU A 109 -20.01 -11.36 -2.98
CA LEU A 109 -19.79 -12.15 -1.76
C LEU A 109 -21.11 -12.46 -1.05
N VAL A 110 -21.99 -11.48 -0.88
CA VAL A 110 -23.31 -11.66 -0.24
C VAL A 110 -24.18 -12.63 -1.03
N ALA A 111 -24.16 -12.57 -2.37
CA ALA A 111 -24.96 -13.45 -3.21
C ALA A 111 -24.43 -14.90 -3.26
N GLU A 112 -23.12 -15.09 -3.15
CA GLU A 112 -22.47 -16.40 -3.36
C GLU A 112 -22.26 -17.20 -2.08
N LEU A 113 -22.19 -16.53 -0.92
CA LEU A 113 -21.85 -17.18 0.32
C LEU A 113 -23.05 -17.83 1.02
N PRO A 114 -22.88 -19.03 1.60
CA PRO A 114 -23.87 -19.58 2.52
C PRO A 114 -24.12 -18.67 3.72
N GLU A 115 -25.29 -18.80 4.34
CA GLU A 115 -25.62 -18.09 5.59
C GLU A 115 -24.52 -18.24 6.65
N ASN A 116 -24.27 -17.17 7.41
CA ASN A 116 -23.28 -17.14 8.49
C ASN A 116 -21.83 -17.46 8.06
N SER A 117 -21.49 -17.23 6.79
CA SER A 117 -20.12 -17.36 6.29
C SER A 117 -19.15 -16.33 6.87
N THR A 118 -17.87 -16.69 6.88
CA THR A 118 -16.75 -15.80 7.25
C THR A 118 -15.85 -15.56 6.03
N VAL A 119 -15.59 -14.29 5.73
CA VAL A 119 -14.64 -13.84 4.73
C VAL A 119 -13.35 -13.45 5.43
N GLY A 120 -12.21 -14.02 5.01
CA GLY A 120 -10.89 -13.61 5.49
C GLY A 120 -10.28 -12.55 4.58
N ALA A 121 -9.59 -11.57 5.16
CA ALA A 121 -8.78 -10.61 4.42
C ALA A 121 -7.54 -10.22 5.24
N ASP A 122 -6.44 -9.91 4.56
CA ASP A 122 -5.25 -9.37 5.21
C ASP A 122 -5.50 -7.89 5.57
N PRO A 123 -5.50 -7.52 6.87
CA PRO A 123 -5.80 -6.17 7.30
C PRO A 123 -4.74 -5.14 6.90
N ASN A 124 -3.54 -5.57 6.48
CA ASN A 124 -2.49 -4.67 6.04
C ASN A 124 -2.68 -4.24 4.57
N LEU A 125 -3.41 -5.01 3.78
CA LEU A 125 -3.51 -4.81 2.32
C LEU A 125 -4.82 -4.14 1.88
N LEU A 126 -5.63 -3.70 2.84
CA LEU A 126 -6.87 -2.97 2.59
C LEU A 126 -6.86 -1.66 3.34
N SER A 127 -7.31 -0.59 2.68
CA SER A 127 -7.60 0.67 3.36
C SER A 127 -8.67 0.48 4.44
N TYR A 128 -8.65 1.34 5.44
CA TYR A 128 -9.75 1.39 6.42
C TYR A 128 -11.11 1.60 5.75
N SER A 129 -11.19 2.50 4.75
CA SER A 129 -12.43 2.74 3.99
C SER A 129 -12.97 1.47 3.34
N THR A 130 -12.12 0.75 2.58
CA THR A 130 -12.49 -0.49 1.88
C THR A 130 -12.88 -1.58 2.87
N TRP A 131 -12.12 -1.72 3.96
CA TRP A 131 -12.45 -2.67 5.02
C TRP A 131 -13.83 -2.41 5.63
N MET A 132 -14.13 -1.14 5.93
CA MET A 132 -15.41 -0.78 6.55
C MET A 132 -16.59 -0.97 5.59
N GLN A 133 -16.41 -0.70 4.29
CA GLN A 133 -17.42 -0.99 3.27
C GLN A 133 -17.73 -2.49 3.19
N LEU A 134 -16.69 -3.32 3.09
CA LEU A 134 -16.81 -4.77 3.06
C LEU A 134 -17.44 -5.31 4.36
N HIS A 135 -16.99 -4.81 5.52
CA HIS A 135 -17.53 -5.19 6.81
C HIS A 135 -19.03 -4.88 6.94
N LEU A 136 -19.45 -3.67 6.52
CA LEU A 136 -20.84 -3.25 6.59
C LEU A 136 -21.74 -4.12 5.70
N ALA A 137 -21.33 -4.35 4.45
CA ALA A 137 -22.10 -5.18 3.52
C ALA A 137 -22.25 -6.61 4.03
N LEU A 138 -21.14 -7.23 4.47
CA LEU A 138 -21.14 -8.61 4.98
C LEU A 138 -21.95 -8.74 6.26
N SER A 139 -21.77 -7.84 7.24
CA SER A 139 -22.48 -7.91 8.52
C SER A 139 -23.99 -7.69 8.36
N THR A 140 -24.41 -6.81 7.45
CA THR A 140 -25.83 -6.59 7.12
C THR A 140 -26.47 -7.85 6.54
N ALA A 141 -25.70 -8.66 5.80
CA ALA A 141 -26.15 -9.95 5.26
C ALA A 141 -25.98 -11.13 6.25
N GLY A 142 -25.55 -10.89 7.49
CA GLY A 142 -25.31 -11.94 8.49
C GLY A 142 -24.01 -12.72 8.27
N HIS A 143 -23.06 -12.17 7.52
CA HIS A 143 -21.71 -12.71 7.34
C HIS A 143 -20.69 -11.98 8.22
N ASN A 144 -19.51 -12.57 8.36
CA ASN A 144 -18.42 -12.02 9.16
C ASN A 144 -17.22 -11.66 8.28
N LEU A 145 -16.53 -10.56 8.60
CA LEU A 145 -15.23 -10.22 8.03
C LEU A 145 -14.15 -10.45 9.10
N LEU A 146 -13.17 -11.29 8.79
CA LEU A 146 -12.09 -11.69 9.68
C LEU A 146 -10.75 -11.09 9.20
N ALA A 147 -10.11 -10.33 10.08
CA ALA A 147 -8.72 -9.91 9.93
C ALA A 147 -7.79 -11.12 10.13
N LEU A 148 -7.14 -11.54 9.06
CA LEU A 148 -6.19 -12.65 9.10
C LEU A 148 -4.88 -12.19 9.76
N GLU A 149 -4.35 -13.02 10.66
CA GLU A 149 -3.05 -12.76 11.30
C GLU A 149 -1.88 -13.07 10.34
N GLU A 150 -2.06 -14.07 9.47
CA GLU A 150 -1.09 -14.51 8.48
C GLU A 150 -1.74 -14.46 7.10
N ASN A 151 -1.00 -13.95 6.11
CA ASN A 151 -1.45 -13.98 4.72
C ASN A 151 -1.37 -15.41 4.16
N LEU A 152 -2.52 -16.00 3.83
CA LEU A 152 -2.56 -17.39 3.34
C LEU A 152 -1.87 -17.57 1.98
N ILE A 153 -1.76 -16.51 1.18
CA ILE A 153 -1.03 -16.54 -0.09
C ILE A 153 0.47 -16.65 0.19
N ASP A 154 1.00 -15.86 1.12
CA ASP A 154 2.41 -15.92 1.52
C ASP A 154 2.76 -17.28 2.12
N LYS A 155 1.90 -17.82 2.99
CA LYS A 155 2.06 -19.17 3.55
C LYS A 155 2.16 -20.25 2.48
N MET A 156 1.41 -20.09 1.39
CA MET A 156 1.44 -21.00 0.26
C MET A 156 2.65 -20.76 -0.64
N TRP A 157 3.03 -19.50 -0.88
CA TRP A 157 4.16 -19.10 -1.70
C TRP A 157 5.48 -19.54 -1.06
N ALA A 158 5.56 -19.45 0.27
CA ALA A 158 6.64 -19.96 1.10
C ALA A 158 8.02 -19.52 0.57
N GLU A 159 8.96 -20.45 0.41
CA GLU A 159 10.32 -20.16 -0.02
C GLU A 159 10.43 -19.66 -1.48
N ASP A 160 9.39 -19.86 -2.30
CA ASP A 160 9.36 -19.37 -3.69
C ASP A 160 8.99 -17.87 -3.79
N GLN A 161 8.65 -17.22 -2.66
CA GLN A 161 8.32 -15.79 -2.64
C GLN A 161 9.58 -14.94 -2.87
N PRO A 162 9.55 -13.97 -3.82
CA PRO A 162 10.67 -13.07 -4.04
C PRO A 162 11.05 -12.32 -2.76
N ALA A 163 12.35 -12.12 -2.55
CA ALA A 163 12.83 -11.34 -1.41
C ALA A 163 12.37 -9.87 -1.53
N LEU A 164 12.12 -9.23 -0.39
CA LEU A 164 11.88 -7.79 -0.35
C LEU A 164 13.11 -7.03 -0.83
N SER A 165 12.89 -5.93 -1.55
CA SER A 165 13.97 -5.03 -1.93
C SER A 165 14.44 -4.23 -0.71
N LEU A 166 15.73 -4.34 -0.40
CA LEU A 166 16.37 -3.63 0.72
C LEU A 166 17.41 -2.64 0.20
N ASN A 167 16.97 -1.74 -0.70
CA ASN A 167 17.89 -0.82 -1.36
C ASN A 167 18.33 0.34 -0.45
N PRO A 168 19.52 0.94 -0.65
CA PRO A 168 19.96 2.08 0.14
C PRO A 168 19.02 3.29 0.04
N ILE A 169 18.84 3.98 1.16
CA ILE A 169 18.07 5.21 1.26
C ILE A 169 19.03 6.39 1.20
N VAL A 170 18.81 7.27 0.23
CA VAL A 170 19.73 8.35 -0.13
C VAL A 170 19.08 9.72 0.07
N PRO A 171 19.89 10.77 0.37
CA PRO A 171 19.38 12.13 0.49
C PRO A 171 18.93 12.70 -0.85
N GLN A 172 17.85 13.48 -0.82
CA GLN A 172 17.48 14.42 -1.88
C GLN A 172 17.83 15.84 -1.43
N LEU A 173 18.87 16.40 -2.04
CA LEU A 173 19.46 17.68 -1.63
C LEU A 173 18.50 18.87 -1.80
N LEU A 174 18.67 19.91 -0.97
CA LEU A 174 17.89 21.17 -1.00
C LEU A 174 17.82 21.85 -2.37
N LYS A 175 18.87 21.73 -3.20
CA LYS A 175 18.85 22.28 -4.57
C LYS A 175 17.77 21.65 -5.48
N TYR A 176 17.20 20.51 -5.07
CA TYR A 176 16.11 19.83 -5.75
C TYR A 176 14.77 19.98 -5.01
N THR A 177 14.78 20.10 -3.68
CA THR A 177 13.55 20.10 -2.86
C THR A 177 13.07 21.50 -2.50
N GLY A 178 13.97 22.49 -2.44
CA GLY A 178 13.66 23.89 -2.10
C GLY A 178 13.25 24.15 -0.65
N ARG A 179 13.09 23.11 0.18
CA ARG A 179 12.57 23.21 1.54
C ARG A 179 13.14 22.11 2.43
N LYS A 180 13.59 22.46 3.63
CA LYS A 180 14.16 21.51 4.60
C LYS A 180 13.09 20.56 5.16
N ALA A 181 13.50 19.35 5.53
CA ALA A 181 12.64 18.38 6.20
C ALA A 181 12.12 18.92 7.56
N GLY A 182 12.96 19.60 8.35
CA GLY A 182 12.56 20.21 9.62
C GLY A 182 11.44 21.23 9.48
N GLU A 183 11.47 22.05 8.42
CA GLU A 183 10.41 23.04 8.14
C GLU A 183 9.08 22.36 7.80
N LYS A 184 9.12 21.22 7.08
CA LYS A 184 7.92 20.43 6.74
C LYS A 184 7.33 19.78 7.99
N ILE A 185 8.18 19.23 8.86
CA ILE A 185 7.77 18.61 10.13
C ILE A 185 7.17 19.66 11.08
N GLN A 186 7.74 20.86 11.12
CA GLN A 186 7.23 21.96 11.94
C GLN A 186 5.82 22.38 11.49
N GLU A 187 5.58 22.50 10.17
CA GLU A 187 4.24 22.77 9.64
C GLU A 187 3.24 21.67 10.01
N CYS A 188 3.63 20.39 9.91
CA CYS A 188 2.80 19.29 10.39
C CYS A 188 2.44 19.43 11.88
N ARG A 189 3.39 19.81 12.73
CA ARG A 189 3.15 20.01 14.18
C ARG A 189 2.20 21.19 14.45
N GLU A 190 2.28 22.25 13.66
CA GLU A 190 1.37 23.39 13.75
C GLU A 190 -0.06 22.98 13.39
N GLU A 191 -0.24 22.22 12.31
CA GLU A 191 -1.54 21.65 11.94
C GLU A 191 -2.04 20.65 12.99
N MET A 192 -1.18 19.77 13.50
CA MET A 192 -1.53 18.87 14.60
C MET A 192 -2.05 19.63 15.81
N LYS A 193 -1.41 20.75 16.18
CA LYS A 193 -1.85 21.59 17.31
C LYS A 193 -3.24 22.19 17.06
N LYS A 194 -3.52 22.70 15.85
CA LYS A 194 -4.86 23.24 15.48
C LYS A 194 -5.96 22.19 15.61
N HIS A 195 -5.64 20.96 15.23
CA HIS A 195 -6.55 19.82 15.28
C HIS A 195 -6.44 18.99 16.56
N LYS A 196 -5.68 19.42 17.57
CA LYS A 196 -5.44 18.68 18.82
C LYS A 196 -5.01 17.22 18.62
N ALA A 197 -4.24 16.95 17.56
CA ALA A 197 -3.71 15.62 17.27
C ALA A 197 -2.43 15.37 18.07
N GLY A 198 -2.42 14.31 18.89
CA GLY A 198 -1.24 13.92 19.67
C GLY A 198 -0.23 13.09 18.88
N ALA A 199 -0.66 12.52 17.76
CA ALA A 199 0.19 11.84 16.80
C ALA A 199 -0.36 12.02 15.38
N MET A 200 0.52 12.07 14.39
CA MET A 200 0.18 11.98 12.97
C MET A 200 0.87 10.77 12.37
N VAL A 201 0.10 9.90 11.75
CA VAL A 201 0.57 8.66 11.12
C VAL A 201 0.58 8.86 9.61
N ILE A 202 1.74 8.68 8.99
CA ILE A 202 1.94 8.79 7.55
C ILE A 202 2.34 7.41 7.03
N THR A 203 1.52 6.86 6.14
CA THR A 203 1.68 5.52 5.57
C THR A 203 2.10 5.54 4.10
N ASN A 204 1.75 6.58 3.35
CA ASN A 204 2.10 6.69 1.93
C ASN A 204 3.61 6.92 1.76
N LEU A 205 4.28 6.04 1.01
CA LEU A 205 5.75 6.06 0.87
C LEU A 205 6.29 7.33 0.22
N ASP A 206 5.54 7.91 -0.72
CA ASP A 206 5.90 9.16 -1.38
C ASP A 206 5.77 10.37 -0.43
N GLU A 207 4.78 10.37 0.47
CA GLU A 207 4.66 11.37 1.54
C GLU A 207 5.83 11.27 2.52
N ILE A 208 6.26 10.07 2.90
CA ILE A 208 7.42 9.86 3.78
C ILE A 208 8.71 10.33 3.11
N ALA A 209 8.93 9.93 1.86
CA ALA A 209 10.08 10.37 1.06
C ALA A 209 10.12 11.90 0.90
N TYR A 210 8.96 12.54 0.67
CA TYR A 210 8.83 13.99 0.58
C TYR A 210 9.12 14.69 1.91
N MET A 211 8.58 14.18 3.02
CA MET A 211 8.73 14.77 4.36
C MET A 211 10.17 14.77 4.85
N LEU A 212 10.91 13.69 4.56
CA LEU A 212 12.28 13.50 5.03
C LEU A 212 13.33 13.97 4.02
N ASN A 213 12.93 14.45 2.84
CA ASN A 213 13.86 14.71 1.73
C ASN A 213 14.76 13.50 1.42
N LEU A 214 14.20 12.29 1.48
CA LEU A 214 14.92 11.04 1.20
C LEU A 214 14.32 10.36 -0.02
N ARG A 215 15.11 9.52 -0.70
CA ARG A 215 14.65 8.68 -1.81
C ARG A 215 15.18 7.26 -1.66
N GLY A 216 14.42 6.33 -2.23
CA GLY A 216 14.76 4.91 -2.29
C GLY A 216 14.56 4.35 -3.69
N SER A 217 14.55 3.04 -3.80
CA SER A 217 14.32 2.32 -5.06
C SER A 217 13.68 0.96 -4.82
N ASP A 218 12.85 0.84 -3.78
CA ASP A 218 12.26 -0.46 -3.41
C ASP A 218 11.20 -0.92 -4.41
N ILE A 219 10.46 0.05 -4.96
CA ILE A 219 9.42 -0.20 -5.94
C ILE A 219 9.94 0.25 -7.31
N PRO A 220 9.94 -0.61 -8.33
CA PRO A 220 10.35 -0.23 -9.69
C PRO A 220 9.65 1.04 -10.16
N TYR A 221 10.42 1.94 -10.79
CA TYR A 221 9.98 3.25 -11.32
C TYR A 221 9.50 4.27 -10.28
N ASN A 222 9.42 3.91 -9.00
CA ASN A 222 8.95 4.76 -7.91
C ASN A 222 10.10 4.98 -6.92
N PRO A 223 10.68 6.18 -6.81
CA PRO A 223 11.89 6.42 -6.01
C PRO A 223 11.60 6.52 -4.49
N VAL A 224 10.91 5.52 -3.96
CA VAL A 224 10.45 5.42 -2.57
C VAL A 224 11.10 4.25 -1.84
N PHE A 225 10.93 4.19 -0.53
CA PHE A 225 11.45 3.13 0.33
C PHE A 225 10.38 2.74 1.36
N PHE A 226 10.30 1.46 1.69
CA PHE A 226 9.36 0.96 2.69
C PHE A 226 9.66 1.54 4.07
N ALA A 227 8.72 2.33 4.59
CA ALA A 227 8.80 2.94 5.90
C ALA A 227 7.43 3.38 6.39
N TYR A 228 7.30 3.57 7.71
CA TYR A 228 6.22 4.39 8.30
C TYR A 228 6.81 5.58 9.04
N LEU A 229 6.07 6.68 9.09
CA LEU A 229 6.48 7.88 9.83
C LEU A 229 5.37 8.28 10.80
N ILE A 230 5.72 8.39 12.09
CA ILE A 230 4.83 8.92 13.13
C ILE A 230 5.44 10.19 13.70
N ILE A 231 4.74 11.31 13.55
CA ILE A 231 5.13 12.61 14.12
C ILE A 231 4.32 12.83 15.40
N THR A 232 5.00 13.20 16.48
CA THR A 232 4.40 13.67 17.74
C THR A 232 4.79 15.14 17.97
N PRO A 233 4.21 15.83 18.97
CA PRO A 233 4.58 17.21 19.28
C PRO A 233 6.09 17.42 19.50
N SER A 234 6.80 16.41 19.99
CA SER A 234 8.22 16.49 20.34
C SER A 234 9.13 15.57 19.52
N ASN A 235 8.64 14.42 19.06
CA ASN A 235 9.47 13.38 18.44
C ASN A 235 9.04 13.08 17.00
N VAL A 236 9.96 12.49 16.23
CA VAL A 236 9.73 11.98 14.88
C VAL A 236 10.19 10.53 14.86
N HIS A 237 9.26 9.61 14.70
CA HIS A 237 9.51 8.17 14.74
C HIS A 237 9.49 7.61 13.31
N LEU A 238 10.61 7.06 12.87
CA LEU A 238 10.74 6.41 11.56
C LEU A 238 10.83 4.89 11.76
N PHE A 239 9.92 4.16 11.12
CA PHE A 239 9.90 2.70 11.14
C PHE A 239 10.49 2.20 9.83
N VAL A 240 11.73 1.72 9.85
CA VAL A 240 12.50 1.33 8.68
C VAL A 240 13.60 0.37 9.10
N ASP A 241 14.14 -0.40 8.16
CA ASP A 241 15.42 -1.06 8.40
C ASP A 241 16.56 -0.02 8.43
N GLN A 242 17.09 0.22 9.63
CA GLN A 242 18.13 1.22 9.89
C GLN A 242 19.39 1.00 9.04
N SER A 243 19.72 -0.25 8.68
CA SER A 243 20.92 -0.57 7.89
C SER A 243 20.89 0.07 6.50
N ARG A 244 19.69 0.43 6.02
CA ARG A 244 19.45 1.02 4.71
C ARG A 244 19.68 2.53 4.68
N LEU A 245 19.67 3.21 5.83
CA LEU A 245 19.90 4.65 5.92
C LEU A 245 21.38 4.98 5.76
N THR A 246 21.75 5.53 4.60
CA THR A 246 23.13 5.93 4.34
C THR A 246 23.61 7.01 5.31
N LEU A 247 24.92 7.06 5.57
CA LEU A 247 25.52 8.13 6.40
C LEU A 247 25.20 9.53 5.87
N ALA A 248 25.14 9.69 4.54
CA ALA A 248 24.77 10.94 3.89
C ALA A 248 23.30 11.33 4.16
N ALA A 249 22.37 10.37 4.15
CA ALA A 249 20.98 10.61 4.51
C ALA A 249 20.84 11.04 5.97
N GLN A 250 21.53 10.35 6.89
CA GLN A 250 21.54 10.70 8.31
C GLN A 250 22.12 12.10 8.55
N ALA A 251 23.24 12.42 7.91
CA ALA A 251 23.86 13.73 8.02
C ALA A 251 22.97 14.86 7.46
N GLN A 252 22.28 14.63 6.33
CA GLN A 252 21.34 15.61 5.78
C GLN A 252 20.19 15.89 6.76
N LEU A 253 19.60 14.86 7.36
CA LEU A 253 18.50 15.04 8.31
C LEU A 253 18.90 15.90 9.51
N VAL A 254 20.11 15.68 10.05
CA VAL A 254 20.65 16.51 11.13
C VAL A 254 20.85 17.96 10.67
N GLN A 255 21.40 18.18 9.47
CA GLN A 255 21.58 19.51 8.89
C GLN A 255 20.25 20.22 8.59
N GLU A 256 19.20 19.45 8.30
CA GLU A 256 17.83 19.92 8.08
C GLU A 256 16.99 19.94 9.36
N GLU A 257 17.63 19.90 10.53
CA GLU A 257 17.02 20.08 11.85
C GLU A 257 16.01 18.98 12.22
N VAL A 258 16.25 17.75 11.74
CA VAL A 258 15.43 16.56 12.03
C VAL A 258 16.21 15.58 12.89
N SER A 259 15.71 15.32 14.10
CA SER A 259 16.15 14.23 14.96
C SER A 259 15.16 13.07 14.88
N LEU A 260 15.59 11.93 14.35
CA LEU A 260 14.77 10.73 14.21
C LEU A 260 14.98 9.77 15.38
N THR A 261 13.88 9.19 15.86
CA THR A 261 13.92 7.92 16.61
C THR A 261 13.60 6.80 15.63
N ILE A 262 14.58 5.94 15.35
CA ILE A 262 14.44 4.85 14.38
C ILE A 262 13.97 3.58 15.09
N HIS A 263 13.00 2.90 14.48
CA HIS A 263 12.41 1.64 14.95
C HIS A 263 12.46 0.61 13.82
N PRO A 264 12.51 -0.70 14.12
CA PRO A 264 12.24 -1.74 13.12
C PRO A 264 10.90 -1.52 12.43
N TYR A 265 10.84 -1.82 11.12
CA TYR A 265 9.69 -1.55 10.26
C TYR A 265 8.39 -2.20 10.80
N GLU A 266 8.50 -3.45 11.25
CA GLU A 266 7.43 -4.28 11.78
C GLU A 266 6.83 -3.78 13.12
N ASN A 267 7.54 -2.90 13.84
CA ASN A 267 7.13 -2.42 15.15
C ASN A 267 6.12 -1.27 15.12
N VAL A 268 5.75 -0.75 13.94
CA VAL A 268 4.82 0.39 13.83
C VAL A 268 3.48 0.13 14.53
N LYS A 269 2.94 -1.08 14.40
CA LYS A 269 1.63 -1.47 14.93
C LYS A 269 1.65 -1.48 16.46
N SER A 270 2.65 -2.15 17.04
CA SER A 270 2.81 -2.27 18.48
C SER A 270 3.15 -0.92 19.11
N PHE A 271 4.01 -0.13 18.46
CA PHE A 271 4.32 1.23 18.88
C PHE A 271 3.07 2.11 18.94
N LEU A 272 2.31 2.17 17.84
CA LEU A 272 1.11 3.02 17.77
C LEU A 272 0.08 2.62 18.83
N GLY A 273 -0.18 1.32 18.99
CA GLY A 273 -1.11 0.84 20.00
C GLY A 273 -0.64 1.09 21.43
N ASN A 274 0.67 1.04 21.70
CA ASN A 274 1.22 1.40 23.00
C ASN A 274 1.13 2.91 23.25
N LEU A 275 1.45 3.72 22.23
CA LEU A 275 1.37 5.18 22.30
C LEU A 275 -0.04 5.65 22.67
N THR A 276 -1.09 5.09 22.05
CA THR A 276 -2.47 5.50 22.34
C THR A 276 -3.03 4.99 23.66
N ARG A 277 -2.47 3.90 24.21
CA ARG A 277 -2.86 3.37 25.54
C ARG A 277 -2.18 4.05 26.72
N GLN A 278 -1.12 4.82 26.47
CA GLN A 278 -0.45 5.57 27.53
C GLN A 278 -1.41 6.59 28.14
N THR A 279 -1.47 6.65 29.47
CA THR A 279 -2.25 7.66 30.21
C THR A 279 -1.87 9.09 29.78
N GLU A 280 -0.59 9.28 29.47
CA GLU A 280 0.00 10.53 29.02
C GLU A 280 -0.33 10.89 27.57
N PHE A 281 -0.95 10.00 26.76
CA PHE A 281 -1.33 10.35 25.38
C PHE A 281 -2.25 11.58 25.34
N SER A 282 -3.15 11.69 26.32
CA SER A 282 -4.03 12.85 26.51
C SER A 282 -3.28 14.18 26.71
N THR A 283 -2.02 14.13 27.15
CA THR A 283 -1.14 15.30 27.28
C THR A 283 -0.52 15.71 25.94
N LEU A 284 -0.41 14.76 25.00
CA LEU A 284 0.06 15.01 23.63
C LEU A 284 -1.06 15.55 22.75
N GLY A 285 -2.29 15.06 22.94
CA GLY A 285 -3.48 15.51 22.22
C GLY A 285 -4.70 14.64 22.50
N GLU A 286 -5.80 14.93 21.81
CA GLU A 286 -7.09 14.24 22.00
C GLU A 286 -7.34 13.13 20.97
N GLN A 287 -6.57 13.11 19.88
CA GLN A 287 -6.77 12.22 18.74
C GLN A 287 -5.49 11.86 18.00
N VAL A 288 -5.55 10.77 17.23
CA VAL A 288 -4.53 10.38 16.24
C VAL A 288 -4.97 10.87 14.87
N TRP A 289 -4.11 11.61 14.18
CA TRP A 289 -4.34 11.96 12.78
C TRP A 289 -3.85 10.82 11.88
N ILE A 290 -4.79 10.12 11.27
CA ILE A 290 -4.55 9.00 10.36
C ILE A 290 -5.63 9.01 9.29
N HIS A 291 -5.25 9.12 8.02
CA HIS A 291 -6.22 9.15 6.92
C HIS A 291 -6.93 7.80 6.76
N ASN A 292 -8.16 7.79 6.25
CA ASN A 292 -8.91 6.55 6.01
C ASN A 292 -8.32 5.67 4.88
N ASP A 293 -7.38 6.21 4.10
CA ASP A 293 -6.58 5.44 3.12
C ASP A 293 -5.41 4.70 3.79
N ALA A 294 -5.16 4.88 5.09
CA ALA A 294 -4.22 4.02 5.78
C ALA A 294 -4.78 2.58 5.85
N ASN A 295 -3.88 1.59 5.91
CA ASN A 295 -4.33 0.21 6.05
C ASN A 295 -5.15 -0.02 7.33
N PHE A 296 -6.08 -0.96 7.27
CA PHE A 296 -6.98 -1.27 8.39
C PHE A 296 -6.22 -1.73 9.64
N ALA A 297 -5.11 -2.46 9.48
CA ALA A 297 -4.29 -2.93 10.60
C ALA A 297 -3.80 -1.78 11.48
N LEU A 298 -3.21 -0.74 10.89
CA LEU A 298 -2.75 0.46 11.61
C LEU A 298 -3.90 1.29 12.13
N HIS A 299 -4.96 1.47 11.34
CA HIS A 299 -6.12 2.23 11.77
C HIS A 299 -6.78 1.60 13.00
N SER A 300 -6.94 0.28 13.02
CA SER A 300 -7.48 -0.46 14.17
C SER A 300 -6.55 -0.39 15.39
N SER A 301 -5.23 -0.33 15.17
CA SER A 301 -4.23 -0.29 16.25
C SER A 301 -4.25 0.99 17.07
N CYS A 302 -4.91 2.05 16.58
CA CYS A 302 -5.21 3.23 17.39
C CYS A 302 -6.12 2.91 18.60
N GLY A 303 -6.81 1.76 18.61
CA GLY A 303 -7.71 1.35 19.69
C GLY A 303 -8.91 2.29 19.81
N ASP A 304 -9.19 2.72 21.04
CA ASP A 304 -10.29 3.63 21.40
C ASP A 304 -9.93 5.12 21.21
N ALA A 305 -8.69 5.42 20.81
CA ALA A 305 -8.31 6.80 20.53
C ALA A 305 -9.17 7.36 19.39
N LYS A 306 -9.64 8.60 19.56
CA LYS A 306 -10.32 9.33 18.49
C LYS A 306 -9.38 9.47 17.29
N ARG A 307 -9.94 9.40 16.09
CA ARG A 307 -9.18 9.57 14.84
C ARG A 307 -9.58 10.86 14.15
N HIS A 308 -8.59 11.64 13.75
CA HIS A 308 -8.75 12.71 12.78
C HIS A 308 -8.40 12.15 11.40
N VAL A 309 -9.39 12.02 10.53
CA VAL A 309 -9.27 11.25 9.27
C VAL A 309 -9.19 12.11 8.02
N THR A 310 -9.08 13.43 8.17
CA THR A 310 -8.96 14.34 7.03
C THR A 310 -7.60 14.20 6.36
N VAL A 311 -7.48 14.72 5.13
CA VAL A 311 -6.24 14.75 4.36
C VAL A 311 -5.09 15.29 5.21
N THR A 312 -3.96 14.57 5.21
CA THR A 312 -2.77 14.92 5.99
C THR A 312 -2.04 16.12 5.38
N PRO A 313 -1.38 16.97 6.19
CA PRO A 313 -0.59 18.10 5.68
C PRO A 313 0.49 17.71 4.65
N PRO A 314 1.24 16.58 4.78
CA PRO A 314 2.18 16.14 3.75
C PRO A 314 1.58 16.02 2.35
N ARG A 315 0.34 15.50 2.25
CA ARG A 315 -0.38 15.37 0.98
C ARG A 315 -0.67 16.74 0.36
N LEU A 316 -1.05 17.72 1.18
CA LEU A 316 -1.31 19.09 0.73
C LEU A 316 -0.02 19.84 0.40
N MET A 317 1.02 19.72 1.22
CA MET A 317 2.30 20.38 0.98
C MET A 317 2.93 19.95 -0.36
N LYS A 318 2.88 18.66 -0.71
CA LYS A 318 3.50 18.15 -1.94
C LYS A 318 2.68 18.40 -3.22
N ILE A 319 1.40 18.78 -3.11
CA ILE A 319 0.57 19.01 -4.30
C ILE A 319 0.95 20.33 -4.99
N VAL A 320 1.26 21.37 -4.21
CA VAL A 320 1.71 22.68 -4.69
C VAL A 320 3.24 22.72 -4.68
N LYS A 321 3.86 22.72 -5.86
CA LYS A 321 5.32 22.70 -5.99
C LYS A 321 5.88 24.09 -5.73
N ASN A 322 6.98 24.16 -5.00
CA ASN A 322 7.71 25.41 -4.84
C ASN A 322 8.54 25.76 -6.10
N GLU A 323 9.09 26.97 -6.14
CA GLU A 323 9.85 27.45 -7.31
C GLU A 323 11.04 26.57 -7.68
N VAL A 324 11.75 26.02 -6.68
CA VAL A 324 12.89 25.12 -6.90
C VAL A 324 12.42 23.79 -7.50
N GLU A 325 11.34 23.21 -7.00
CA GLU A 325 10.75 21.99 -7.54
C GLU A 325 10.24 22.20 -8.97
N ILE A 326 9.56 23.32 -9.24
CA ILE A 326 9.07 23.69 -10.58
C ILE A 326 10.24 23.82 -11.56
N GLU A 327 11.29 24.53 -11.17
CA GLU A 327 12.45 24.73 -12.03
C GLU A 327 13.18 23.41 -12.32
N ASN A 328 13.31 22.54 -11.32
CA ASN A 328 13.87 21.21 -11.53
C ASN A 328 12.98 20.32 -12.40
N MET A 329 11.65 20.44 -12.31
CA MET A 329 10.75 19.75 -13.25
C MET A 329 10.94 20.25 -14.68
N LYS A 330 11.06 21.55 -14.92
CA LYS A 330 11.35 22.10 -16.27
C LYS A 330 12.67 21.55 -16.81
N ASN A 331 13.73 21.59 -16.01
CA ASN A 331 15.04 21.05 -16.40
C ASN A 331 14.99 19.54 -16.67
N ALA A 332 14.19 18.79 -15.93
CA ALA A 332 13.95 17.37 -16.23
C ALA A 332 13.26 17.18 -17.57
N HIS A 333 12.17 17.91 -17.85
CA HIS A 333 11.41 17.81 -19.10
C HIS A 333 12.23 18.26 -20.32
N ILE A 334 13.12 19.25 -20.19
CA ILE A 334 14.01 19.67 -21.29
C ILE A 334 14.94 18.52 -21.70
N ARG A 335 15.54 17.82 -20.72
CA ARG A 335 16.44 16.68 -20.98
C ARG A 335 15.68 15.49 -21.57
N ASP A 336 14.49 15.23 -21.04
CA ASP A 336 13.61 14.15 -21.52
C ASP A 336 13.16 14.40 -22.97
N ALA A 337 12.71 15.63 -23.28
CA ALA A 337 12.36 16.04 -24.63
C ALA A 337 13.55 15.90 -25.61
N ALA A 338 14.76 16.28 -25.19
CA ALA A 338 15.95 16.10 -26.03
C ALA A 338 16.25 14.62 -26.32
N ALA A 339 15.97 13.71 -25.38
CA ALA A 339 16.09 12.27 -25.62
C ALA A 339 15.04 11.76 -26.62
N LEU A 340 13.78 12.18 -26.47
CA LEU A 340 12.70 11.82 -27.40
C LEU A 340 12.94 12.37 -28.81
N VAL A 341 13.41 13.61 -28.94
CA VAL A 341 13.76 14.19 -30.25
C VAL A 341 14.84 13.38 -30.95
N LYS A 342 15.90 12.98 -30.22
CA LYS A 342 16.95 12.11 -30.78
C LYS A 342 16.40 10.75 -31.21
N TYR A 343 15.54 10.16 -30.39
CA TYR A 343 14.89 8.89 -30.70
C TYR A 343 14.00 8.99 -31.94
N PHE A 344 13.19 10.04 -32.06
CA PHE A 344 12.31 10.21 -33.23
C PHE A 344 13.08 10.50 -34.51
N ALA A 345 14.16 11.30 -34.44
CA ALA A 345 15.03 11.52 -35.59
C ALA A 345 15.66 10.21 -36.07
N TRP A 346 16.17 9.39 -35.14
CA TRP A 346 16.71 8.07 -35.46
C TRP A 346 15.63 7.13 -36.04
N LEU A 347 14.44 7.09 -35.44
CA LEU A 347 13.36 6.21 -35.88
C LEU A 347 12.90 6.57 -37.29
N GLU A 348 12.76 7.86 -37.58
CA GLU A 348 12.38 8.35 -38.91
C GLU A 348 13.40 7.92 -39.98
N GLU A 349 14.70 8.09 -39.70
CA GLU A 349 15.77 7.64 -40.59
C GLU A 349 15.71 6.13 -40.84
N LYS A 350 15.54 5.31 -39.80
CA LYS A 350 15.45 3.83 -39.94
C LYS A 350 14.24 3.40 -40.76
N VAL A 351 13.08 4.01 -40.52
CA VAL A 351 11.85 3.73 -41.25
C VAL A 351 11.98 4.10 -42.73
N GLN A 352 12.56 5.27 -43.04
CA GLN A 352 12.79 5.71 -44.42
C GLN A 352 13.78 4.80 -45.16
N ASN A 353 14.85 4.37 -44.48
CA ASN A 353 15.87 3.49 -45.06
C ASN A 353 15.45 2.00 -45.11
N LYS A 354 14.26 1.65 -44.63
CA LYS A 354 13.75 0.27 -44.51
C LYS A 354 14.71 -0.65 -43.73
N GLU A 355 15.50 -0.08 -42.84
CA GLU A 355 16.37 -0.86 -41.95
C GLU A 355 15.49 -1.43 -40.84
N LYS A 356 15.46 -2.78 -40.76
CA LYS A 356 14.66 -3.51 -39.77
C LYS A 356 15.22 -3.37 -38.37
#